data_AF-A0A2Z2PVG1-F1
#
_entry.id   AF-A0A2Z2PVG1-F1
#
_cell.length_a   1.000
_cell.length_b   1.000
_cell.length_c   1.000
_cell.angle_alpha   90.00
_cell.angle_beta   90.00
_cell.angle_gamma   90.00
#
_symmetry.space_group_name_H-M   'P 1'
#
loop_
_entity.id
_entity.type
_entity.pdbx_description
1 polymer ?
#
loop_
_entity_poly.entity_id
_entity_poly.type
_entity_poly.pdbx_seq_one_letter_code
_entity_poly.pdbx_strand_id
1 'polypeptide(L)'
;MTEQKIKYIDGGSPEYWRQREEGFRLIREAERAHDRVTRAPMYISGGYDDDGDVIPVENLGPWDAMDAAISAIEANETAVDILVAQRRTEIGDWRIDTVIRELNVSPD
;
A
#
# COMPACT_ATOMS: atom_id res chain seq x y z
N MET A 1 -16.16 -19.75 -22.65
CA MET A 1 -16.60 -20.07 -21.26
C MET A 1 -15.61 -19.39 -20.35
N THR A 2 -16.06 -18.38 -19.62
CA THR A 2 -15.24 -17.57 -18.72
C THR A 2 -15.02 -18.35 -17.42
N GLU A 3 -13.78 -18.71 -17.15
CA GLU A 3 -13.39 -19.36 -15.90
C GLU A 3 -13.29 -18.26 -14.82
N GLN A 4 -14.43 -17.79 -14.33
CA GLN A 4 -14.44 -16.88 -13.18
C GLN A 4 -13.89 -17.68 -12.00
N LYS A 5 -12.75 -17.26 -11.44
CA LYS A 5 -12.13 -17.93 -10.29
C LYS A 5 -13.04 -17.73 -9.07
N ILE A 6 -14.00 -18.64 -8.89
CA ILE A 6 -14.92 -18.61 -7.75
C ILE A 6 -14.10 -18.89 -6.49
N LYS A 7 -13.83 -17.84 -5.69
CA LYS A 7 -13.18 -17.98 -4.39
C LYS A 7 -14.22 -18.45 -3.37
N TYR A 8 -13.96 -19.59 -2.74
CA TYR A 8 -14.77 -20.12 -1.65
C TYR A 8 -14.57 -19.29 -0.38
N ILE A 9 -15.67 -18.84 0.24
CA ILE A 9 -15.65 -18.04 1.46
C ILE A 9 -16.16 -18.90 2.61
N ASP A 10 -15.34 -19.09 3.64
CA ASP A 10 -15.75 -19.66 4.92
C ASP A 10 -15.97 -18.56 5.95
N GLY A 11 -17.18 -18.00 5.97
CA GLY A 11 -17.56 -16.95 6.91
C GLY A 11 -17.64 -17.40 8.38
N GLY A 12 -17.60 -18.72 8.64
CA GLY A 12 -17.56 -19.26 9.99
C GLY A 12 -16.14 -19.44 10.53
N SER A 13 -15.12 -19.31 9.67
CA SER A 13 -13.72 -19.55 10.03
C SER A 13 -13.09 -18.34 10.73
N PRO A 14 -12.54 -18.50 11.94
CA PRO A 14 -11.73 -17.45 12.57
C PRO A 14 -10.49 -17.08 11.75
N GLU A 15 -9.92 -18.04 11.02
CA GLU A 15 -8.78 -17.83 10.12
C GLU A 15 -9.14 -16.84 9.01
N TYR A 16 -10.31 -17.04 8.40
CA TYR A 16 -10.83 -16.16 7.34
C TYR A 16 -10.94 -14.71 7.82
N TRP A 17 -11.52 -14.50 9.00
CA TRP A 17 -11.65 -13.16 9.57
C TRP A 17 -10.32 -12.54 9.95
N ARG A 18 -9.37 -13.32 10.50
CA ARG A 18 -8.03 -12.84 10.83
C ARG A 18 -7.26 -12.37 9.60
N GLN A 19 -7.32 -13.13 8.50
CA GLN A 19 -6.70 -12.74 7.23
C GLN A 19 -7.32 -11.45 6.68
N ARG A 20 -8.64 -11.30 6.81
CA ARG A 20 -9.35 -10.11 6.33
C ARG A 20 -9.05 -8.87 7.17
N GLU A 21 -8.96 -9.02 8.49
CA GLU A 21 -8.48 -7.97 9.38
C GLU A 21 -7.07 -7.50 8.99
N GLU A 22 -6.16 -8.44 8.75
CA GLU A 22 -4.80 -8.16 8.31
C GLU A 22 -4.77 -7.42 6.96
N GLY A 23 -5.56 -7.87 5.98
CA GLY A 23 -5.67 -7.20 4.68
C GLY A 23 -6.14 -5.75 4.80
N PHE A 24 -7.19 -5.49 5.60
CA PHE A 24 -7.64 -4.13 5.86
C PHE A 24 -6.64 -3.29 6.66
N ARG A 25 -5.90 -3.91 7.58
CA ARG A 25 -4.83 -3.25 8.33
C ARG A 25 -3.74 -2.73 7.37
N LEU A 26 -3.28 -3.55 6.43
CA LEU A 26 -2.27 -3.18 5.45
C LEU A 26 -2.74 -2.04 4.54
N ILE A 27 -3.98 -2.11 4.04
CA ILE A 27 -4.56 -1.04 3.21
C ILE A 27 -4.56 0.29 3.99
N ARG A 28 -5.01 0.27 5.24
CA ARG A 28 -5.02 1.46 6.11
C ARG A 28 -3.61 1.98 6.41
N GLU A 29 -2.62 1.10 6.52
CA GLU A 29 -1.22 1.50 6.73
C GLU A 29 -0.64 2.19 5.51
N ALA A 30 -0.93 1.72 4.31
CA ALA A 30 -0.55 2.40 3.07
C ALA A 30 -1.24 3.76 2.93
N GLU A 31 -2.54 3.87 3.25
CA GLU A 31 -3.24 5.16 3.25
C GLU A 31 -2.61 6.16 4.23
N ARG A 32 -2.17 5.69 5.40
CA ARG A 32 -1.43 6.51 6.38
C ARG A 32 -0.01 6.84 5.93
N ALA A 33 0.66 5.94 5.22
CA ALA A 33 1.97 6.20 4.65
C ALA A 33 1.86 7.30 3.58
N HIS A 34 0.88 7.21 2.69
CA HIS A 34 0.57 8.27 1.73
C HIS A 34 0.31 9.62 2.40
N ASP A 35 -0.53 9.65 3.43
CA ASP A 35 -0.82 10.87 4.18
C ASP A 35 0.45 11.48 4.82
N ARG A 36 1.40 10.64 5.27
CA ARG A 36 2.70 11.10 5.75
C ARG A 36 3.56 11.68 4.62
N VAL A 37 3.61 11.05 3.45
CA VAL A 37 4.34 11.59 2.28
C VAL A 37 3.82 12.98 1.92
N THR A 38 2.50 13.15 1.82
CA THR A 38 1.90 14.43 1.40
C THR A 38 2.16 15.59 2.37
N ARG A 39 2.46 15.28 3.65
CA ARG A 39 2.70 16.28 4.71
C ARG A 39 4.17 16.42 5.08
N ALA A 40 5.04 15.54 4.59
CA ALA A 40 6.44 15.56 4.94
C ALA A 40 7.16 16.71 4.22
N PRO A 41 8.06 17.43 4.90
CA PRO A 41 8.95 18.35 4.22
C PRO A 41 9.91 17.56 3.33
N MET A 42 10.27 18.13 2.18
CA MET A 42 11.24 17.54 1.25
C MET A 42 12.64 17.45 1.85
N TYR A 43 13.00 18.43 2.69
CA TYR A 43 14.28 18.49 3.39
C TYR A 43 14.07 18.64 4.90
N ILE A 44 14.96 18.02 5.66
CA ILE A 44 15.07 18.16 7.11
C ILE A 44 16.46 18.71 7.46
N SER A 45 16.62 19.28 8.66
CA SER A 45 17.93 19.74 9.13
C SER A 45 18.82 18.54 9.46
N GLY A 46 19.97 18.47 8.81
CA GLY A 46 21.08 17.57 9.13
C GLY A 46 22.03 18.12 10.19
N GLY A 47 21.69 19.23 10.83
CA GLY A 47 22.57 19.99 11.72
C GLY A 47 23.02 21.32 11.13
N TYR A 48 24.10 21.86 11.68
CA TYR A 48 24.73 23.10 11.24
C TYR A 48 26.18 22.81 10.85
N ASP A 49 26.69 23.51 9.83
CA ASP A 49 28.11 23.48 9.49
C ASP A 49 28.94 24.41 10.38
N ASP A 50 30.24 24.51 10.09
CA ASP A 50 31.20 25.31 10.87
C ASP A 50 30.91 26.82 10.81
N ASP A 51 30.19 27.28 9.78
CA ASP A 51 29.77 28.67 9.62
C ASP A 51 28.41 28.94 10.30
N GLY A 52 27.78 27.90 10.84
CA GLY A 52 26.49 27.97 11.52
C GLY A 52 25.29 27.95 10.57
N ASP A 53 25.48 27.56 9.30
CA ASP A 53 24.42 27.41 8.32
C ASP A 53 23.76 26.03 8.42
N VAL A 54 22.45 25.96 8.16
CA VAL A 54 21.71 24.68 8.22
C VAL A 54 22.10 23.81 7.03
N ILE A 55 22.53 22.57 7.31
CA ILE A 55 22.78 21.55 6.29
C ILE A 55 21.45 20.88 5.94
N PRO A 56 20.91 21.04 4.71
CA PRO A 56 19.70 20.34 4.31
C PRO A 56 20.00 18.87 4.00
N VAL A 57 19.16 17.96 4.47
CA VAL A 57 19.20 16.54 4.16
C VAL A 57 17.87 16.13 3.56
N GLU A 58 17.91 15.34 2.49
CA GLU A 58 16.70 14.80 1.86
C GLU A 58 15.94 13.90 2.83
N ASN A 59 14.64 14.16 2.95
CA ASN A 59 13.76 13.42 3.83
C ASN A 59 13.10 12.26 3.07
N LEU A 60 13.87 11.24 2.69
CA LEU A 60 13.38 10.11 1.88
C LEU A 60 12.53 9.11 2.68
N GLY A 61 12.66 9.10 4.01
CA GLY A 61 12.00 8.11 4.88
C GLY A 61 10.48 7.96 4.70
N PRO A 62 9.69 9.03 4.49
CA PRO A 62 8.27 8.92 4.15
C PRO A 62 8.00 8.17 2.85
N TRP A 63 8.81 8.39 1.81
CA TRP A 63 8.69 7.70 0.52
C TRP A 63 9.08 6.23 0.65
N ASP A 64 10.16 5.93 1.37
CA ASP A 64 10.57 4.54 1.67
C ASP A 64 9.47 3.79 2.44
N ALA A 65 8.85 4.45 3.42
CA ALA A 65 7.74 3.87 4.17
C ALA A 65 6.49 3.63 3.31
N MET A 66 6.24 4.49 2.32
CA MET A 66 5.15 4.30 1.36
C MET A 66 5.43 3.12 0.42
N ASP A 67 6.66 3.01 -0.10
CA ASP A 67 7.09 1.90 -0.96
C ASP A 67 6.98 0.55 -0.24
N ALA A 68 7.42 0.50 1.03
CA ALA A 68 7.29 -0.68 1.87
C ALA A 68 5.81 -1.05 2.13
N ALA A 69 4.92 -0.06 2.30
CA ALA A 69 3.50 -0.30 2.53
C ALA A 69 2.81 -0.86 1.27
N ILE A 70 3.14 -0.34 0.08
CA ILE A 70 2.65 -0.89 -1.19
C ILE A 70 3.17 -2.32 -1.39
N SER A 71 4.46 -2.55 -1.17
CA SER A 71 5.06 -3.90 -1.25
C SER A 71 4.37 -4.90 -0.32
N ALA A 72 4.00 -4.48 0.90
CA ALA A 72 3.29 -5.32 1.85
C ALA A 72 1.86 -5.67 1.40
N ILE A 73 1.16 -4.73 0.74
CA ILE A 73 -0.14 -5.02 0.11
C ILE A 73 0.04 -6.04 -1.00
N GLU A 74 1.00 -5.85 -1.91
CA GLU A 74 1.20 -6.74 -3.05
C GLU A 74 1.61 -8.15 -2.63
N ALA A 75 2.32 -8.28 -1.51
CA ALA A 75 2.69 -9.57 -0.92
C ALA A 75 1.53 -10.27 -0.18
N ASN A 76 0.40 -9.60 0.06
CA ASN A 76 -0.73 -10.14 0.82
C ASN A 76 -1.94 -10.41 -0.10
N GLU A 77 -2.20 -11.68 -0.40
CA GLU A 77 -3.31 -12.10 -1.27
C GLU A 77 -4.67 -11.54 -0.80
N THR A 78 -4.92 -11.48 0.52
CA THR A 78 -6.20 -10.97 1.04
C THR A 78 -6.34 -9.47 0.83
N ALA A 79 -5.28 -8.69 0.99
CA ALA A 79 -5.28 -7.26 0.69
C ALA A 79 -5.52 -7.01 -0.81
N VAL A 80 -4.83 -7.76 -1.68
CA VAL A 80 -5.03 -7.72 -3.13
C VAL A 80 -6.48 -8.04 -3.49
N ASP A 81 -7.04 -9.13 -2.96
CA ASP A 81 -8.43 -9.54 -3.21
C ASP A 81 -9.45 -8.47 -2.83
N ILE A 82 -9.25 -7.84 -1.67
CA ILE A 82 -10.10 -6.75 -1.21
C ILE A 82 -10.06 -5.59 -2.21
N LEU A 83 -8.87 -5.20 -2.68
CA LEU A 83 -8.69 -4.10 -3.61
C LEU A 83 -9.19 -4.43 -5.02
N VAL A 84 -8.99 -5.66 -5.50
CA VAL A 84 -9.55 -6.18 -6.76
C VAL A 84 -11.07 -6.13 -6.72
N ALA A 85 -11.69 -6.60 -5.63
CA ALA A 85 -13.14 -6.55 -5.46
C ALA A 85 -13.68 -5.10 -5.46
N GLN A 86 -12.88 -4.14 -5.00
CA GLN A 86 -13.18 -2.71 -5.04
C GLN A 86 -12.79 -2.04 -6.36
N ARG A 87 -12.12 -2.75 -7.28
CA ARG A 87 -11.46 -2.20 -8.49
C ARG A 87 -10.53 -1.01 -8.17
N ARG A 88 -9.88 -1.03 -7.01
CA ARG A 88 -8.99 0.04 -6.53
C ARG A 88 -7.54 -0.28 -6.89
N THR A 89 -7.05 0.32 -7.96
CA THR A 89 -5.72 0.04 -8.54
C THR A 89 -4.59 0.87 -7.96
N GLU A 90 -4.89 1.82 -7.06
CA GLU A 90 -3.94 2.77 -6.50
C GLU A 90 -4.31 3.23 -5.09
N ILE A 91 -3.29 3.64 -4.33
CA ILE A 91 -3.43 4.38 -3.07
C ILE A 91 -2.65 5.69 -3.21
N GLY A 92 -3.37 6.81 -3.27
CA GLY A 92 -2.78 8.07 -3.68
C GLY A 92 -2.27 7.96 -5.12
N ASP A 93 -1.04 8.42 -5.35
CA ASP A 93 -0.38 8.33 -6.66
C ASP A 93 0.37 7.00 -6.89
N TRP A 94 0.34 6.06 -5.93
CA TRP A 94 1.05 4.78 -6.03
C TRP A 94 0.15 3.69 -6.59
N ARG A 95 0.61 3.10 -7.69
CA ARG A 95 -0.04 1.96 -8.35
C ARG A 95 0.16 0.68 -7.55
N ILE A 96 -0.81 -0.20 -7.63
CA ILE A 96 -0.78 -1.55 -7.07
C ILE A 96 -0.81 -2.52 -8.25
N ASP A 97 0.36 -2.81 -8.79
CA ASP A 97 0.51 -3.51 -10.07
C ASP A 97 -0.08 -4.92 -10.02
N THR A 98 -0.03 -5.57 -8.87
CA THR A 98 -0.68 -6.87 -8.65
C THR A 98 -2.20 -6.79 -8.85
N VAL A 99 -2.87 -5.75 -8.33
CA VAL A 99 -4.31 -5.54 -8.52
C VAL A 99 -4.62 -5.25 -9.99
N ILE A 100 -3.84 -4.38 -10.63
CA ILE A 100 -4.01 -4.04 -12.05
C ILE A 100 -3.90 -5.28 -12.93
N ARG A 101 -2.90 -6.13 -12.67
CA ARG A 101 -2.68 -7.38 -13.39
C ARG A 101 -3.88 -8.33 -13.21
N GLU A 102 -4.39 -8.50 -12.01
CA GLU A 102 -5.54 -9.39 -11.76
C GLU A 102 -6.82 -8.92 -12.45
N LEU A 103 -7.07 -7.60 -12.48
CA LEU A 103 -8.20 -7.02 -13.20
C LEU A 103 -8.05 -7.20 -14.72
N ASN A 104 -6.85 -7.00 -15.28
CA ASN A 104 -6.60 -7.14 -16.72
C ASN A 104 -6.65 -8.60 -17.22
N VAL A 105 -6.46 -9.58 -16.33
CA VAL A 105 -6.61 -11.00 -16.65
C VAL A 105 -8.08 -11.43 -16.68
N SER A 106 -8.99 -10.62 -16.11
CA SER A 106 -10.43 -10.88 -16.09
C SER A 106 -11.11 -10.13 -17.25
N PRO A 107 -11.46 -10.78 -18.38
CA PRO A 107 -12.17 -10.10 -19.47
C PRO A 107 -13.59 -9.71 -19.02
N ASP A 108 -14.04 -8.51 -19.42
CA ASP A 108 -15.40 -7.97 -19.23
C ASP A 108 -16.51 -8.92 -19.72
#